data_AF-A0AAV4BDM8-F1
#
_entry.id   AF-A0AAV4BDM8-F1
#
_cell.length_a   1.000
_cell.length_b   1.000
_cell.length_c   1.000
_cell.angle_alpha   90.00
_cell.angle_beta   90.00
_cell.angle_gamma   90.00
#
_symmetry.space_group_name_H-M   'P 1'
#
loop_
_entity.id
_entity.type
_entity.pdbx_description
1 polymer ?
#
loop_
_entity_poly.entity_id
_entity_poly.type
_entity_poly.pdbx_seq_one_letter_code
_entity_poly.pdbx_strand_id
1 'polypeptide(L)'
;MTSSSYRKAPKHPFPAGVHDCVNVTTHLLKEGHKYGIDVNRIGVAGDSAGGNLAAVVALQVGEIKRRGSDSQRKDTLPSLKYQALFYPLLQAVDFWLPSYVYNNDVTPSLLNRNFITYLLAMYFGLGSSNATHYGNIMAKGGHIPLHVREEYSKHVNRSRLFVNQIPGAPSSGRENPASQNGYQQGKSRDSLDPYATVPAGSKGVTVDWETHNLLAHQISDPMFSPLFSTNVSQAPPTFLHVAEFDVLRDEGLLYAQKLRAAGVHVVTFYSIGGVHGEITKHGFSLLEFKRGDVALQKMFSFVNETLRAL
;
A
#
# COMPACT_ATOMS: atom_id res chain seq x y z
N MET A 1 -3.72 -10.77 19.59
CA MET A 1 -3.11 -10.61 18.25
C MET A 1 -2.43 -11.92 17.88
N THR A 2 -2.74 -12.53 16.75
CA THR A 2 -2.00 -13.69 16.22
C THR A 2 -1.05 -13.21 15.13
N SER A 3 0.26 -13.41 15.31
CA SER A 3 1.24 -13.14 14.24
C SER A 3 1.28 -14.35 13.31
N SER A 4 0.93 -14.20 12.03
CA SER A 4 0.98 -15.30 11.07
C SER A 4 2.42 -15.53 10.58
N SER A 5 2.95 -16.72 10.82
CA SER A 5 4.17 -17.18 10.15
C SER A 5 3.84 -17.64 8.73
N TYR A 6 3.55 -16.69 7.84
CA TYR A 6 3.24 -16.95 6.43
C TYR A 6 4.52 -17.30 5.64
N ARG A 7 4.34 -18.02 4.52
CA ARG A 7 5.43 -18.35 3.61
C ARG A 7 6.02 -17.09 2.97
N LYS A 8 7.35 -16.97 3.01
CA LYS A 8 8.08 -15.79 2.53
C LYS A 8 8.75 -16.01 1.17
N ALA A 9 8.72 -14.97 0.35
CA ALA A 9 9.60 -14.85 -0.81
C ALA A 9 11.08 -14.73 -0.35
N PRO A 10 12.05 -15.11 -1.19
CA PRO A 10 11.91 -15.64 -2.55
C PRO A 10 11.54 -17.12 -2.60
N LYS A 11 11.60 -17.86 -1.48
CA LYS A 11 11.32 -19.30 -1.44
C LYS A 11 9.88 -19.64 -1.84
N HIS A 12 8.94 -18.78 -1.49
CA HIS A 12 7.54 -18.87 -1.86
C HIS A 12 7.08 -17.51 -2.40
N PRO A 13 7.20 -17.26 -3.72
CA PRO A 13 6.83 -15.98 -4.31
C PRO A 13 5.32 -15.73 -4.24
N PHE A 14 4.92 -14.52 -4.60
CA PHE A 14 3.52 -14.16 -4.80
C PHE A 14 2.78 -15.22 -5.64
N PRO A 15 1.56 -15.66 -5.24
CA PRO A 15 0.71 -15.16 -4.15
C PRO A 15 0.76 -15.97 -2.84
N ALA A 16 1.80 -16.78 -2.59
CA ALA A 16 1.80 -17.76 -1.48
C ALA A 16 1.52 -17.15 -0.09
N GLY A 17 2.20 -16.06 0.26
CA GLY A 17 1.99 -15.39 1.55
C GLY A 17 0.60 -14.75 1.70
N VAL A 18 0.03 -14.26 0.59
CA VAL A 18 -1.34 -13.71 0.56
C VAL A 18 -2.34 -14.81 0.87
N HIS A 19 -2.23 -15.96 0.19
CA HIS A 19 -3.10 -17.11 0.44
C HIS A 19 -3.02 -17.58 1.89
N ASP A 20 -1.82 -17.64 2.48
CA ASP A 20 -1.66 -18.03 3.89
C ASP A 20 -2.42 -17.07 4.82
N CYS A 21 -2.30 -15.76 4.59
CA CYS A 21 -2.97 -14.76 5.43
C CYS A 21 -4.50 -14.77 5.26
N VAL A 22 -5.00 -14.95 4.03
CA VAL A 22 -6.44 -15.08 3.76
C VAL A 22 -7.00 -16.36 4.41
N ASN A 23 -6.29 -17.47 4.29
CA ASN A 23 -6.71 -18.76 4.85
C ASN A 23 -6.76 -18.71 6.39
N VAL A 24 -5.71 -18.18 7.03
CA VAL A 24 -5.69 -18.02 8.49
C VAL A 24 -6.83 -17.11 8.96
N THR A 25 -7.03 -15.96 8.30
CA THR A 25 -8.08 -15.01 8.69
C THR A 25 -9.47 -15.61 8.52
N THR A 26 -9.70 -16.31 7.41
CA THR A 26 -10.96 -17.01 7.15
C THR A 26 -11.21 -18.14 8.15
N HIS A 27 -10.18 -18.89 8.52
CA HIS A 27 -10.26 -19.93 9.55
C HIS A 27 -10.63 -19.34 10.91
N LEU A 28 -9.99 -18.25 11.32
CA LEU A 28 -10.30 -17.57 12.58
C LEU A 28 -11.73 -17.00 12.60
N LEU A 29 -12.23 -16.48 11.48
CA LEU A 29 -13.61 -16.00 11.38
C LEU A 29 -14.65 -17.13 11.47
N LYS A 30 -14.32 -18.34 10.98
CA LYS A 30 -15.21 -19.51 11.04
C LYS A 30 -15.14 -20.24 12.39
N GLU A 31 -13.94 -20.46 12.87
CA GLU A 31 -13.65 -21.39 13.97
C GLU A 31 -13.00 -20.73 15.18
N GLY A 32 -12.87 -19.39 15.19
CA GLY A 32 -12.23 -18.63 16.27
C GLY A 32 -12.80 -18.94 17.65
N HIS A 33 -14.11 -19.23 17.73
CA HIS A 33 -14.78 -19.62 18.96
C HIS A 33 -14.16 -20.86 19.63
N LYS A 34 -13.60 -21.81 18.84
CA LYS A 34 -12.89 -22.99 19.35
C LYS A 34 -11.60 -22.63 20.10
N TYR A 35 -11.05 -21.45 19.84
CA TYR A 35 -9.83 -20.92 20.46
C TYR A 35 -10.14 -19.80 21.48
N GLY A 36 -11.41 -19.61 21.87
CA GLY A 36 -11.81 -18.52 22.77
C GLY A 36 -11.76 -17.13 22.14
N ILE A 37 -11.72 -17.04 20.81
CA ILE A 37 -11.73 -15.77 20.07
C ILE A 37 -13.16 -15.38 19.75
N ASP A 38 -13.54 -14.15 20.10
CA ASP A 38 -14.80 -13.55 19.63
C ASP A 38 -14.69 -13.24 18.14
N VAL A 39 -15.32 -14.09 17.32
CA VAL A 39 -15.31 -13.97 15.86
C VAL A 39 -15.98 -12.70 15.34
N ASN A 40 -16.78 -12.02 16.18
CA ASN A 40 -17.39 -10.73 15.85
C ASN A 40 -16.50 -9.54 16.18
N ARG A 41 -15.28 -9.74 16.68
CA ARG A 41 -14.34 -8.66 17.06
C ARG A 41 -12.95 -8.85 16.45
N ILE A 42 -12.88 -9.48 15.28
CA ILE A 42 -11.65 -9.70 14.53
C ILE A 42 -11.37 -8.51 13.59
N GLY A 43 -10.12 -8.06 13.57
CA GLY A 43 -9.58 -7.12 12.59
C GLY A 43 -8.22 -7.59 12.09
N VAL A 44 -7.70 -6.94 11.04
CA VAL A 44 -6.40 -7.23 10.45
C VAL A 44 -5.48 -6.02 10.57
N ALA A 45 -4.18 -6.25 10.74
CA ALA A 45 -3.22 -5.17 10.84
C ALA A 45 -1.86 -5.59 10.27
N GLY A 46 -1.12 -4.63 9.74
CA GLY A 46 0.24 -4.86 9.27
C GLY A 46 0.94 -3.59 8.83
N ASP A 47 2.26 -3.68 8.74
CA ASP A 47 3.16 -2.59 8.38
C ASP A 47 3.93 -2.88 7.09
N SER A 48 4.17 -1.88 6.25
CA SER A 48 4.90 -2.02 4.99
C SER A 48 4.30 -3.12 4.08
N ALA A 49 5.05 -4.17 3.76
CA ALA A 49 4.55 -5.36 3.06
C ALA A 49 3.48 -6.13 3.86
N GLY A 50 3.52 -6.10 5.20
CA GLY A 50 2.43 -6.59 6.04
C GLY A 50 1.17 -5.72 5.93
N GLY A 51 1.34 -4.41 5.69
CA GLY A 51 0.24 -3.49 5.39
C GLY A 51 -0.43 -3.82 4.05
N ASN A 52 0.36 -4.21 3.05
CA ASN A 52 -0.16 -4.78 1.80
C ASN A 52 -1.04 -6.00 2.08
N LEU A 53 -0.50 -6.98 2.81
CA LEU A 53 -1.21 -8.22 3.15
C LEU A 53 -2.50 -7.93 3.90
N ALA A 54 -2.49 -7.02 4.88
CA ALA A 54 -3.69 -6.65 5.64
C ALA A 54 -4.78 -6.03 4.74
N ALA A 55 -4.40 -5.12 3.83
CA ALA A 55 -5.33 -4.53 2.88
C ALA A 55 -5.93 -5.56 1.92
N VAL A 56 -5.09 -6.45 1.37
CA VAL A 56 -5.54 -7.53 0.47
C VAL A 56 -6.45 -8.50 1.21
N VAL A 57 -6.08 -8.96 2.41
CA VAL A 57 -6.90 -9.86 3.22
C VAL A 57 -8.26 -9.24 3.51
N ALA A 58 -8.30 -7.96 3.87
CA ALA A 58 -9.55 -7.25 4.12
C ALA A 58 -10.48 -7.29 2.91
N LEU A 59 -9.96 -6.99 1.71
CA LEU A 59 -10.73 -7.03 0.47
C LEU A 59 -11.17 -8.46 0.09
N GLN A 60 -10.28 -9.44 0.19
CA GLN A 60 -10.57 -10.83 -0.17
C GLN A 60 -11.61 -11.45 0.77
N VAL A 61 -11.46 -11.28 2.09
CA VAL A 61 -12.45 -11.78 3.06
C VAL A 61 -13.81 -11.10 2.87
N GLY A 62 -13.81 -9.78 2.61
CA GLY A 62 -15.03 -9.04 2.27
C GLY A 62 -15.74 -9.60 1.04
N GLU A 63 -14.99 -9.92 -0.02
CA GLU A 63 -15.53 -10.51 -1.25
C GLU A 63 -16.04 -11.94 -1.04
N ILE A 64 -15.33 -12.78 -0.27
CA ILE A 64 -15.80 -14.14 0.10
C ILE A 64 -17.14 -14.04 0.84
N LYS A 65 -17.26 -13.12 1.80
CA LYS A 65 -18.52 -12.87 2.52
C LYS A 65 -19.63 -12.43 1.57
N ARG A 66 -19.34 -11.48 0.67
CA ARG A 66 -20.32 -10.95 -0.30
C ARG A 66 -20.88 -12.07 -1.18
N ARG A 67 -20.01 -12.88 -1.80
CA ARG A 67 -20.41 -14.04 -2.62
C ARG A 67 -21.18 -15.10 -1.84
N GLY A 68 -20.80 -15.34 -0.58
CA GLY A 68 -21.50 -16.27 0.31
C GLY A 68 -22.92 -15.81 0.63
N SER A 69 -23.12 -14.50 0.80
CA SER A 69 -24.42 -13.88 1.08
C SER A 69 -25.36 -13.97 -0.13
N ASP A 70 -24.83 -13.84 -1.35
CA ASP A 70 -25.59 -13.99 -2.60
C ASP A 70 -26.08 -15.44 -2.82
N SER A 71 -25.47 -16.42 -2.15
CA SER A 71 -25.66 -17.85 -2.42
C SER A 71 -26.71 -18.57 -1.53
N GLN A 72 -27.53 -17.85 -0.74
CA GLN A 72 -28.45 -18.40 0.27
C GLN A 72 -27.82 -19.44 1.24
N ARG A 73 -26.48 -19.48 1.37
CA ARG A 73 -25.80 -20.39 2.29
C ARG A 73 -25.97 -19.87 3.73
N LYS A 74 -26.36 -20.76 4.66
CA LYS A 74 -26.51 -20.45 6.10
C LYS A 74 -25.20 -20.04 6.78
N ASP A 75 -24.04 -20.43 6.23
CA ASP A 75 -22.73 -20.17 6.82
C ASP A 75 -22.09 -18.90 6.24
N THR A 76 -22.64 -17.74 6.59
CA THR A 76 -22.04 -16.44 6.21
C THR A 76 -20.89 -16.09 7.15
N LEU A 77 -19.76 -15.64 6.59
CA LEU A 77 -18.61 -15.21 7.38
C LEU A 77 -18.93 -13.92 8.17
N PRO A 78 -18.53 -13.82 9.44
CA PRO A 78 -18.52 -12.54 10.16
C PRO A 78 -17.69 -11.49 9.40
N SER A 79 -18.04 -10.22 9.56
CA SER A 79 -17.28 -9.12 8.96
C SER A 79 -16.07 -8.78 9.81
N LEU A 80 -14.94 -8.51 9.15
CA LEU A 80 -13.82 -7.83 9.81
C LEU A 80 -14.30 -6.48 10.36
N LYS A 81 -13.86 -6.14 11.56
CA LYS A 81 -14.31 -4.93 12.26
C LYS A 81 -13.40 -3.73 12.04
N TYR A 82 -12.14 -3.98 11.73
CA TYR A 82 -11.20 -2.94 11.36
C TYR A 82 -10.06 -3.49 10.52
N GLN A 83 -9.38 -2.59 9.81
CA GLN A 83 -8.03 -2.82 9.31
C GLN A 83 -7.11 -1.68 9.77
N ALA A 84 -5.88 -2.00 10.16
CA ALA A 84 -4.86 -1.02 10.51
C ALA A 84 -3.63 -1.18 9.61
N LEU A 85 -3.37 -0.18 8.78
CA LEU A 85 -2.36 -0.20 7.73
C LEU A 85 -1.28 0.82 8.07
N PHE A 86 -0.06 0.37 8.33
CA PHE A 86 1.06 1.26 8.58
C PHE A 86 1.97 1.34 7.35
N TYR A 87 2.14 2.55 6.80
CA TYR A 87 2.95 2.86 5.61
C TYR A 87 2.92 1.74 4.56
N PRO A 88 1.72 1.37 4.06
CA PRO A 88 1.55 0.15 3.29
C PRO A 88 2.11 0.27 1.87
N LEU A 89 2.70 -0.81 1.38
CA LEU A 89 2.94 -1.02 -0.06
C LEU A 89 1.64 -1.48 -0.73
N LEU A 90 1.22 -0.89 -1.84
CA LEU A 90 -0.12 -1.05 -2.42
C LEU A 90 -0.12 -1.07 -3.96
N GLN A 91 1.04 -0.91 -4.60
CA GLN A 91 1.20 -0.97 -6.05
C GLN A 91 2.66 -1.22 -6.48
N ALA A 92 2.87 -1.61 -7.74
CA ALA A 92 4.19 -1.68 -8.39
C ALA A 92 4.18 -1.14 -9.83
N VAL A 93 3.36 -0.13 -10.11
CA VAL A 93 3.17 0.50 -11.42
C VAL A 93 3.69 1.93 -11.48
N ASP A 94 3.62 2.70 -10.41
CA ASP A 94 3.93 4.12 -10.38
C ASP A 94 5.01 4.45 -9.35
N PHE A 95 6.27 4.17 -9.70
CA PHE A 95 7.46 4.47 -8.87
C PHE A 95 7.93 5.92 -9.00
N TRP A 96 6.96 6.80 -9.17
CA TRP A 96 7.13 8.09 -9.81
C TRP A 96 6.09 9.09 -9.27
N LEU A 97 5.26 8.66 -8.33
CA LEU A 97 4.50 9.53 -7.44
C LEU A 97 5.43 10.53 -6.74
N PRO A 98 4.94 11.72 -6.35
CA PRO A 98 5.75 12.75 -5.70
C PRO A 98 6.61 12.22 -4.54
N SER A 99 6.08 11.36 -3.67
CA SER A 99 6.83 10.74 -2.58
C SER A 99 7.96 9.83 -3.06
N TYR A 100 7.75 9.04 -4.12
CA TYR A 100 8.81 8.24 -4.73
C TYR A 100 9.93 9.09 -5.30
N VAL A 101 9.63 10.29 -5.81
CA VAL A 101 10.65 11.19 -6.36
C VAL A 101 11.37 11.94 -5.24
N TYR A 102 10.62 12.60 -4.36
CA TYR A 102 11.17 13.45 -3.31
C TYR A 102 11.93 12.65 -2.26
N ASN A 103 11.43 11.48 -1.85
CA ASN A 103 12.01 10.74 -0.73
C ASN A 103 13.07 9.72 -1.15
N ASN A 104 13.25 9.48 -2.46
CA ASN A 104 14.25 8.51 -2.96
C ASN A 104 15.67 8.82 -2.47
N ASP A 105 16.03 10.10 -2.50
CA ASP A 105 17.37 10.57 -2.19
C ASP A 105 17.47 11.21 -0.79
N VAL A 106 16.34 11.44 -0.12
CA VAL A 106 16.28 12.04 1.23
C VAL A 106 16.46 11.01 2.33
N THR A 107 15.90 9.80 2.16
CA THR A 107 16.06 8.67 3.10
C THR A 107 16.66 7.44 2.45
N PRO A 108 17.82 7.56 1.74
CA PRO A 108 18.32 6.50 0.89
C PRO A 108 18.72 5.25 1.67
N SER A 109 19.09 5.38 2.95
CA SER A 109 19.49 4.29 3.84
C SER A 109 18.33 3.56 4.53
N LEU A 110 17.08 4.02 4.38
CA LEU A 110 15.90 3.37 4.95
C LEU A 110 15.10 2.62 3.89
N LEU A 111 14.31 3.35 3.09
CA LEU A 111 13.58 2.81 1.96
C LEU A 111 13.68 3.80 0.80
N ASN A 112 14.17 3.32 -0.34
CA ASN A 112 14.27 4.06 -1.59
C ASN A 112 13.70 3.23 -2.75
N ARG A 113 13.53 3.85 -3.92
CA ARG A 113 12.93 3.22 -5.09
C ARG A 113 13.69 1.98 -5.56
N ASN A 114 15.02 2.01 -5.59
CA ASN A 114 15.83 0.87 -6.02
C ASN A 114 15.72 -0.30 -5.03
N PHE A 115 15.64 0.01 -3.74
CA PHE A 115 15.53 -1.02 -2.71
C PHE A 115 14.15 -1.68 -2.72
N ILE A 116 13.05 -0.92 -2.82
CA ILE A 116 11.72 -1.52 -2.89
C ILE A 116 11.54 -2.36 -4.17
N THR A 117 12.09 -1.94 -5.31
CA THR A 117 11.98 -2.72 -6.55
C THR A 117 12.86 -3.96 -6.55
N TYR A 118 14.00 -3.93 -5.86
CA TYR A 118 14.78 -5.13 -5.55
C TYR A 118 13.96 -6.13 -4.70
N LEU A 119 13.27 -5.65 -3.66
CA LEU A 119 12.39 -6.48 -2.83
C LEU A 119 11.22 -7.06 -3.66
N LEU A 120 10.63 -6.25 -4.53
CA LEU A 120 9.55 -6.68 -5.42
C LEU A 120 9.99 -7.73 -6.44
N ALA A 121 11.20 -7.61 -7.01
CA ALA A 121 11.74 -8.63 -7.91
C ALA A 121 11.86 -10.00 -7.22
N MET A 122 12.31 -10.02 -5.95
CA MET A 122 12.31 -11.26 -5.15
C MET A 122 10.89 -11.74 -4.84
N TYR A 123 9.99 -10.80 -4.51
CA TYR A 123 8.60 -11.10 -4.18
C TYR A 123 7.84 -11.76 -5.34
N PHE A 124 8.09 -11.29 -6.57
CA PHE A 124 7.50 -11.81 -7.79
C PHE A 124 8.15 -13.08 -8.34
N GLY A 125 9.19 -13.59 -7.67
CA GLY A 125 9.80 -14.87 -8.03
C GLY A 125 10.84 -14.77 -9.13
N LEU A 126 11.41 -13.60 -9.40
CA LEU A 126 12.46 -13.42 -10.41
C LEU A 126 13.83 -13.99 -9.98
N GLY A 127 13.90 -14.53 -8.76
CA GLY A 127 15.10 -15.14 -8.18
C GLY A 127 16.01 -14.14 -7.49
N SER A 128 16.68 -14.57 -6.41
CA SER A 128 17.61 -13.73 -5.66
C SER A 128 18.83 -13.30 -6.47
N SER A 129 19.29 -14.14 -7.41
CA SER A 129 20.42 -13.84 -8.30
C SER A 129 20.11 -12.73 -9.31
N ASN A 130 18.84 -12.56 -9.71
CA ASN A 130 18.43 -11.56 -10.70
C ASN A 130 17.72 -10.35 -10.07
N ALA A 131 17.47 -10.36 -8.76
CA ALA A 131 16.70 -9.33 -8.08
C ALA A 131 17.29 -7.91 -8.27
N THR A 132 18.62 -7.79 -8.30
CA THR A 132 19.29 -6.51 -8.59
C THR A 132 19.05 -6.07 -10.03
N HIS A 133 19.17 -6.99 -10.99
CA HIS A 133 18.96 -6.69 -12.41
C HIS A 133 17.52 -6.21 -12.63
N TYR A 134 16.52 -7.02 -12.25
CA TYR A 134 15.12 -6.66 -12.44
C TYR A 134 14.67 -5.51 -11.56
N GLY A 135 15.20 -5.37 -10.34
CA GLY A 135 14.95 -4.21 -9.48
C GLY A 135 15.33 -2.89 -10.16
N ASN A 136 16.47 -2.85 -10.86
CA ASN A 136 16.89 -1.67 -11.62
C ASN A 136 15.98 -1.39 -12.83
N ILE A 137 15.46 -2.43 -13.48
CA ILE A 137 14.47 -2.28 -14.55
C ILE A 137 13.17 -1.69 -14.00
N MET A 138 12.69 -2.27 -12.90
CA MET A 138 11.44 -1.89 -12.26
C MET A 138 11.48 -0.47 -11.70
N ALA A 139 12.62 -0.05 -11.14
CA ALA A 139 12.82 1.32 -10.65
C ALA A 139 12.67 2.38 -11.74
N LYS A 140 12.91 2.01 -13.00
CA LYS A 140 12.72 2.87 -14.17
C LYS A 140 11.35 2.72 -14.82
N GLY A 141 10.52 1.78 -14.34
CA GLY A 141 9.21 1.46 -14.90
C GLY A 141 9.27 0.63 -16.19
N GLY A 142 10.40 -0.05 -16.45
CA GLY A 142 10.59 -0.84 -17.67
C GLY A 142 9.79 -2.16 -17.71
N HIS A 143 9.17 -2.55 -16.60
CA HIS A 143 8.35 -3.75 -16.48
C HIS A 143 6.85 -3.52 -16.71
N ILE A 144 6.44 -2.29 -17.06
CA ILE A 144 5.03 -1.91 -17.12
C ILE A 144 4.59 -1.82 -18.59
N PRO A 145 3.73 -2.74 -19.06
CA PRO A 145 3.12 -2.60 -20.38
C PRO A 145 2.25 -1.34 -20.46
N LEU A 146 2.15 -0.75 -21.66
CA LEU A 146 1.33 0.45 -21.90
C LEU A 146 -0.13 0.24 -21.46
N HIS A 147 -0.73 -0.91 -21.80
CA HIS A 147 -2.12 -1.21 -21.43
C HIS A 147 -2.32 -1.29 -19.90
N VAL A 148 -1.34 -1.77 -19.14
CA VAL A 148 -1.40 -1.80 -17.67
C VAL A 148 -1.36 -0.38 -17.10
N ARG A 149 -0.52 0.50 -17.68
CA ARG A 149 -0.44 1.91 -17.29
C ARG A 149 -1.75 2.66 -17.57
N GLU A 150 -2.33 2.44 -18.76
CA GLU A 150 -3.63 3.00 -19.13
C GLU A 150 -4.73 2.54 -18.19
N GLU A 151 -4.77 1.25 -17.86
CA GLU A 151 -5.74 0.69 -16.93
C GLU A 151 -5.56 1.27 -15.53
N TYR A 152 -4.32 1.33 -15.02
CA TYR A 152 -4.02 1.89 -13.69
C TYR A 152 -4.52 3.33 -13.52
N SER A 153 -4.43 4.15 -14.57
CA SER A 153 -4.88 5.55 -14.52
C SER A 153 -6.39 5.70 -14.29
N LYS A 154 -7.19 4.68 -14.63
CA LYS A 154 -8.64 4.65 -14.35
C LYS A 154 -8.93 4.39 -12.87
N HIS A 155 -8.01 3.73 -12.17
CA HIS A 155 -8.18 3.31 -10.78
C HIS A 155 -7.66 4.33 -9.76
N VAL A 156 -6.78 5.24 -10.21
CA VAL A 156 -6.01 6.15 -9.34
C VAL A 156 -6.07 7.57 -9.89
N ASN A 157 -6.66 8.48 -9.11
CA ASN A 157 -6.71 9.90 -9.47
C ASN A 157 -5.56 10.68 -8.81
N ARG A 158 -4.45 10.85 -9.53
CA ARG A 158 -3.25 11.56 -9.07
C ARG A 158 -3.48 13.05 -8.77
N SER A 159 -4.44 13.70 -9.43
CA SER A 159 -4.68 15.15 -9.23
C SER A 159 -5.02 15.49 -7.77
N ARG A 160 -5.53 14.50 -7.03
CA ARG A 160 -5.91 14.63 -5.61
C ARG A 160 -4.73 14.56 -4.65
N LEU A 161 -3.50 14.30 -5.12
CA LEU A 161 -2.28 14.39 -4.30
C LEU A 161 -1.77 15.83 -4.17
N PHE A 162 -2.13 16.71 -5.10
CA PHE A 162 -1.63 18.10 -5.16
C PHE A 162 -2.57 19.12 -4.51
N VAL A 163 -3.73 18.67 -4.01
CA VAL A 163 -4.70 19.56 -3.37
C VAL A 163 -4.43 19.54 -1.86
N ASN A 164 -4.44 20.72 -1.24
CA ASN A 164 -4.24 21.03 0.20
C ASN A 164 -5.22 20.33 1.17
N GLN A 165 -5.61 19.09 0.91
CA GLN A 165 -6.54 18.27 1.69
C GLN A 165 -5.82 17.17 2.47
N ILE A 166 -4.58 17.40 2.92
CA ILE A 166 -4.02 16.61 4.02
C ILE A 166 -4.60 17.21 5.31
N PRO A 167 -5.57 16.54 5.98
CA PRO A 167 -6.16 17.09 7.19
C PRO A 167 -5.08 17.22 8.27
N GLY A 168 -4.81 18.45 8.72
CA GLY A 168 -3.77 18.75 9.72
C GLY A 168 -2.46 19.32 9.16
N ALA A 169 -2.32 19.48 7.84
CA ALA A 169 -1.26 20.34 7.31
C ALA A 169 -1.59 21.80 7.67
N PRO A 170 -0.64 22.60 8.19
CA PRO A 170 -0.90 23.99 8.51
C PRO A 170 -1.42 24.70 7.26
N SER A 171 -2.54 25.41 7.40
CA SER A 171 -3.02 26.33 6.38
C SER A 171 -1.96 27.43 6.22
N SER A 172 -1.04 27.25 5.27
CA SER A 172 -0.01 28.24 5.01
C SER A 172 -0.63 29.46 4.33
N GLY A 173 -1.18 30.37 5.13
CA GLY A 173 -1.34 31.79 4.80
C GLY A 173 0.02 32.52 4.74
N ARG A 174 1.09 31.80 4.37
CA ARG A 174 2.40 32.35 4.06
C ARG A 174 2.80 31.76 2.73
N GLU A 175 2.95 32.64 1.75
CA GLU A 175 3.52 32.31 0.45
C GLU A 175 4.76 31.44 0.65
N ASN A 176 4.77 30.31 -0.03
CA ASN A 176 5.87 29.37 -0.02
C ASN A 176 7.13 30.08 -0.55
N PRO A 177 8.25 30.15 0.20
CA PRO A 177 9.49 30.75 -0.30
C PRO A 177 10.06 30.01 -1.52
N ALA A 178 9.58 28.79 -1.80
CA ALA A 178 9.88 28.07 -3.04
C ALA A 178 9.26 28.71 -4.30
N SER A 179 8.44 29.77 -4.17
CA SER A 179 7.97 30.56 -5.31
C SER A 179 9.03 31.49 -5.89
N GLN A 180 10.17 31.70 -5.21
CA GLN A 180 11.22 32.61 -5.68
C GLN A 180 12.37 31.96 -6.45
N ASN A 181 12.40 30.63 -6.55
CA ASN A 181 13.38 29.93 -7.40
C ASN A 181 12.68 29.15 -8.53
N GLY A 182 12.30 29.89 -9.58
CA GLY A 182 12.42 29.41 -10.96
C GLY A 182 11.48 28.31 -11.47
N TYR A 183 10.33 28.05 -10.85
CA TYR A 183 9.28 27.29 -11.55
C TYR A 183 8.63 28.20 -12.59
N GLN A 184 9.17 28.19 -13.82
CA GLN A 184 8.64 28.98 -14.93
C GLN A 184 7.15 28.65 -15.17
N GLN A 185 6.29 29.63 -14.90
CA GLN A 185 4.92 29.68 -15.39
C GLN A 185 4.97 29.78 -16.92
N GLY A 186 4.75 28.67 -17.62
CA GLY A 186 4.80 28.71 -19.08
C GLY A 186 4.52 27.43 -19.84
N LYS A 187 3.91 26.40 -19.24
CA LYS A 187 3.52 25.20 -19.99
C LYS A 187 2.12 24.73 -19.60
N SER A 188 1.33 24.26 -20.59
CA SER A 188 -0.09 23.89 -20.44
C SER A 188 -0.30 22.85 -19.34
N ARG A 189 -1.51 22.74 -18.79
CA ARG A 189 -1.85 21.75 -17.74
C ARG A 189 -1.48 20.31 -18.11
N ASP A 190 -1.38 19.98 -19.40
CA ASP A 190 -0.98 18.66 -19.91
C ASP A 190 0.55 18.42 -19.87
N SER A 191 1.34 19.49 -19.75
CA SER A 191 2.81 19.43 -19.74
C SER A 191 3.43 19.17 -18.35
N LEU A 192 2.60 19.17 -17.31
CA LEU A 192 2.99 18.87 -15.92
C LEU A 192 2.85 17.39 -15.58
N ASP A 193 2.48 16.54 -16.54
CA ASP A 193 2.62 15.09 -16.40
C ASP A 193 4.03 14.68 -16.88
N PRO A 194 5.01 14.48 -15.97
CA PRO A 194 6.33 13.95 -16.34
C PRO A 194 6.26 12.54 -16.97
N TYR A 195 5.06 11.95 -17.11
CA TYR A 195 4.79 10.63 -17.67
C TYR A 195 3.95 10.64 -18.96
N ALA A 196 3.66 11.81 -19.56
CA ALA A 196 3.09 11.89 -20.91
C ALA A 196 4.00 11.24 -21.98
N THR A 197 5.28 11.03 -21.64
CA THR A 197 6.26 10.27 -22.43
C THR A 197 6.89 9.19 -21.57
N VAL A 198 7.11 8.00 -22.15
CA VAL A 198 7.94 6.93 -21.57
C VAL A 198 9.24 7.56 -21.03
N PRO A 199 9.62 7.36 -19.73
CA PRO A 199 10.81 7.99 -19.18
C PRO A 199 12.02 7.76 -20.08
N ALA A 200 12.79 8.80 -20.38
CA ALA A 200 13.91 8.73 -21.33
C ALA A 200 14.93 7.62 -21.01
N GLY A 201 15.00 7.15 -19.75
CA GLY A 201 15.83 6.04 -19.28
C GLY A 201 15.31 4.61 -19.56
N SER A 202 14.18 4.47 -20.27
CA SER A 202 13.62 3.16 -20.66
C SER A 202 14.24 2.59 -21.94
N LYS A 203 14.97 3.42 -22.70
CA LYS A 203 15.61 3.01 -23.96
C LYS A 203 16.77 2.06 -23.65
N GLY A 204 16.65 0.79 -24.05
CA GLY A 204 17.70 -0.23 -23.95
C GLY A 204 17.59 -1.18 -22.75
N VAL A 205 16.54 -1.07 -21.93
CA VAL A 205 16.27 -2.03 -20.85
C VAL A 205 15.24 -3.03 -21.33
N THR A 206 15.68 -4.22 -21.72
CA THR A 206 14.81 -5.28 -22.24
C THR A 206 14.49 -6.30 -21.14
N VAL A 207 13.23 -6.35 -20.71
CA VAL A 207 12.67 -7.55 -20.06
C VAL A 207 12.27 -8.48 -21.19
N ASP A 208 12.58 -9.77 -21.09
CA ASP A 208 12.06 -10.74 -22.04
C ASP A 208 10.52 -10.78 -21.98
N TRP A 209 9.88 -11.18 -23.07
CA TRP A 209 8.42 -11.11 -23.18
C TRP A 209 7.68 -11.96 -22.13
N GLU A 210 8.25 -13.09 -21.75
CA GLU A 210 7.66 -14.00 -20.76
C GLU A 210 7.65 -13.33 -19.37
N THR A 211 8.80 -12.82 -18.94
CA THR A 211 8.93 -12.09 -17.67
C THR A 211 8.08 -10.82 -17.67
N HIS A 212 8.01 -10.11 -18.80
CA HIS A 212 7.20 -8.89 -18.90
C HIS A 212 5.70 -9.19 -18.74
N ASN A 213 5.19 -10.26 -19.35
CA ASN A 213 3.80 -10.69 -19.17
C ASN A 213 3.52 -11.21 -17.76
N LEU A 214 4.44 -11.98 -17.18
CA LEU A 214 4.33 -12.43 -15.79
C LEU A 214 4.17 -11.24 -14.84
N LEU A 215 5.05 -10.24 -14.97
CA LEU A 215 5.00 -9.03 -14.17
C LEU A 215 3.72 -8.24 -14.43
N ALA A 216 3.28 -8.11 -15.69
CA ALA A 216 2.03 -7.46 -16.03
C ALA A 216 0.83 -8.05 -15.29
N HIS A 217 0.73 -9.38 -15.25
CA HIS A 217 -0.32 -10.08 -14.50
C HIS A 217 -0.20 -9.85 -12.99
N GLN A 218 1.00 -9.96 -12.42
CA GLN A 218 1.18 -9.83 -10.98
C GLN A 218 0.98 -8.39 -10.48
N ILE A 219 1.50 -7.37 -11.19
CA ILE A 219 1.38 -5.98 -10.76
C ILE A 219 -0.04 -5.42 -10.94
N SER A 220 -0.84 -5.99 -11.85
CA SER A 220 -2.24 -5.60 -12.07
C SER A 220 -3.24 -6.41 -11.24
N ASP A 221 -2.79 -7.49 -10.59
CA ASP A 221 -3.63 -8.31 -9.70
C ASP A 221 -4.00 -7.53 -8.42
N PRO A 222 -5.29 -7.34 -8.10
CA PRO A 222 -5.73 -6.75 -6.83
C PRO A 222 -5.26 -7.49 -5.56
N MET A 223 -4.80 -8.75 -5.69
CA MET A 223 -4.18 -9.52 -4.60
C MET A 223 -2.74 -9.10 -4.30
N PHE A 224 -2.12 -8.29 -5.15
CA PHE A 224 -0.86 -7.61 -4.87
C PHE A 224 -1.03 -6.08 -4.84
N SER A 225 -1.76 -5.51 -5.80
CA SER A 225 -1.98 -4.08 -5.90
C SER A 225 -3.45 -3.73 -5.57
N PRO A 226 -3.83 -3.57 -4.28
CA PRO A 226 -5.18 -3.11 -3.91
C PRO A 226 -5.64 -1.83 -4.61
N LEU A 227 -4.71 -0.99 -5.07
CA LEU A 227 -5.03 0.18 -5.89
C LEU A 227 -5.66 -0.17 -7.24
N PHE A 228 -5.43 -1.36 -7.80
CA PHE A 228 -6.16 -1.86 -8.99
C PHE A 228 -7.56 -2.39 -8.69
N SER A 229 -7.95 -2.55 -7.42
CA SER A 229 -9.28 -3.09 -7.10
C SER A 229 -10.39 -2.16 -7.63
N THR A 230 -11.32 -2.70 -8.40
CA THR A 230 -12.51 -1.97 -8.88
C THR A 230 -13.52 -1.70 -7.78
N ASN A 231 -13.52 -2.52 -6.73
CA ASN A 231 -14.44 -2.41 -5.61
C ASN A 231 -13.70 -2.56 -4.29
N VAL A 232 -13.73 -1.50 -3.48
CA VAL A 232 -13.16 -1.50 -2.12
C VAL A 232 -14.20 -1.24 -1.03
N SER A 233 -15.49 -1.22 -1.38
CA SER A 233 -16.60 -0.96 -0.42
C SER A 233 -16.72 -2.01 0.68
N GLN A 234 -16.14 -3.20 0.48
CA GLN A 234 -16.15 -4.30 1.45
C GLN A 234 -15.03 -4.18 2.50
N ALA A 235 -14.12 -3.21 2.35
CA ALA A 235 -13.10 -2.97 3.35
C ALA A 235 -13.74 -2.54 4.69
N PRO A 236 -13.23 -3.03 5.82
CA PRO A 236 -13.69 -2.60 7.13
C PRO A 236 -13.22 -1.16 7.42
N PRO A 237 -13.73 -0.51 8.47
CA PRO A 237 -13.17 0.73 8.99
C PRO A 237 -11.64 0.69 9.05
N THR A 238 -10.99 1.72 8.53
CA THR A 238 -9.55 1.72 8.28
C THR A 238 -8.83 2.78 9.10
N PHE A 239 -7.83 2.34 9.87
CA PHE A 239 -6.73 3.22 10.28
C PHE A 239 -5.62 3.13 9.23
N LEU A 240 -5.21 4.26 8.67
CA LEU A 240 -4.15 4.33 7.67
C LEU A 240 -3.07 5.31 8.11
N HIS A 241 -1.87 4.81 8.34
CA HIS A 241 -0.71 5.59 8.71
C HIS A 241 0.23 5.76 7.52
N VAL A 242 0.72 6.98 7.30
CA VAL A 242 1.80 7.28 6.33
C VAL A 242 2.83 8.19 6.98
N ALA A 243 4.09 8.05 6.56
CA ALA A 243 5.21 8.84 7.03
C ALA A 243 5.59 9.92 6.00
N GLU A 244 6.03 11.09 6.48
CA GLU A 244 6.43 12.21 5.61
C GLU A 244 7.59 11.84 4.68
N PHE A 245 8.63 11.23 5.25
CA PHE A 245 9.84 10.80 4.57
C PHE A 245 9.79 9.29 4.25
N ASP A 246 8.77 8.91 3.48
CA ASP A 246 8.58 7.56 2.98
C ASP A 246 8.22 7.60 1.49
N VAL A 247 8.86 6.75 0.69
CA VAL A 247 8.55 6.61 -0.74
C VAL A 247 7.14 6.08 -0.97
N LEU A 248 6.58 5.29 -0.05
CA LEU A 248 5.22 4.70 -0.12
C LEU A 248 4.11 5.65 0.36
N ARG A 249 4.45 6.87 0.78
CA ARG A 249 3.49 7.81 1.36
C ARG A 249 2.30 8.08 0.44
N ASP A 250 2.56 8.41 -0.82
CA ASP A 250 1.50 8.88 -1.71
C ASP A 250 0.58 7.73 -2.16
N GLU A 251 1.07 6.50 -2.32
CA GLU A 251 0.19 5.36 -2.60
C GLU A 251 -0.71 5.00 -1.40
N GLY A 252 -0.22 5.17 -0.17
CA GLY A 252 -1.05 5.09 1.03
C GLY A 252 -2.17 6.15 1.04
N LEU A 253 -1.85 7.41 0.68
CA LEU A 253 -2.82 8.49 0.58
C LEU A 253 -3.86 8.25 -0.52
N LEU A 254 -3.43 7.76 -1.69
CA LEU A 254 -4.32 7.38 -2.80
C LEU A 254 -5.30 6.28 -2.37
N TYR A 255 -4.84 5.28 -1.64
CA TYR A 255 -5.70 4.20 -1.15
C TYR A 255 -6.68 4.69 -0.09
N ALA A 256 -6.26 5.57 0.81
CA ALA A 256 -7.16 6.23 1.77
C ALA A 256 -8.30 6.98 1.05
N GLN A 257 -7.96 7.72 -0.01
CA GLN A 257 -8.96 8.41 -0.83
C GLN A 257 -9.90 7.44 -1.54
N LYS A 258 -9.36 6.35 -2.10
CA LYS A 258 -10.14 5.30 -2.77
C LYS A 258 -11.15 4.65 -1.82
N LEU A 259 -10.72 4.31 -0.60
CA LEU A 259 -11.58 3.78 0.45
C LEU A 259 -12.69 4.77 0.84
N ARG A 260 -12.35 6.04 1.08
CA ARG A 260 -13.35 7.09 1.40
C ARG A 260 -14.37 7.29 0.28
N ALA A 261 -13.91 7.29 -0.97
CA ALA A 261 -14.79 7.42 -2.13
C ALA A 261 -15.77 6.23 -2.26
N ALA A 262 -15.41 5.06 -1.73
CA ALA A 262 -16.28 3.90 -1.63
C ALA A 262 -17.16 3.86 -0.37
N GLY A 263 -17.16 4.93 0.44
CA GLY A 263 -17.96 5.02 1.67
C GLY A 263 -17.34 4.36 2.91
N VAL A 264 -16.09 3.91 2.85
CA VAL A 264 -15.40 3.30 3.99
C VAL A 264 -14.98 4.39 4.97
N HIS A 265 -15.20 4.19 6.27
CA HIS A 265 -14.69 5.08 7.31
C HIS A 265 -13.17 4.95 7.40
N VAL A 266 -12.43 6.05 7.17
CA VAL A 266 -10.95 6.05 7.17
C VAL A 266 -10.40 7.16 8.07
N VAL A 267 -9.69 6.76 9.12
CA VAL A 267 -8.85 7.64 9.93
C VAL A 267 -7.43 7.58 9.38
N THR A 268 -6.94 8.70 8.80
CA THR A 268 -5.55 8.80 8.34
C THR A 268 -4.69 9.49 9.38
N PHE A 269 -3.56 8.90 9.73
CA PHE A 269 -2.51 9.55 10.50
C PHE A 269 -1.30 9.82 9.60
N TYR A 270 -0.96 11.10 9.43
CA TYR A 270 0.22 11.55 8.71
C TYR A 270 1.31 11.89 9.72
N SER A 271 2.37 11.09 9.77
CA SER A 271 3.50 11.29 10.68
C SER A 271 4.48 12.32 10.09
N ILE A 272 4.31 13.57 10.50
CA ILE A 272 5.22 14.68 10.16
C ILE A 272 6.58 14.42 10.82
N GLY A 273 7.64 14.39 10.00
CA GLY A 273 8.99 14.00 10.35
C GLY A 273 9.20 12.48 10.47
N GLY A 274 8.16 11.69 10.22
CA GLY A 274 8.23 10.23 10.27
C GLY A 274 8.95 9.64 9.07
N VAL A 275 9.43 8.40 9.24
CA VAL A 275 10.14 7.63 8.21
C VAL A 275 9.52 6.24 8.05
N HIS A 276 9.81 5.57 6.93
CA HIS A 276 9.39 4.18 6.74
C HIS A 276 9.93 3.28 7.86
N GLY A 277 9.08 2.40 8.40
CA GLY A 277 9.47 1.47 9.47
C GLY A 277 9.46 2.08 10.88
N GLU A 278 8.94 3.30 11.07
CA GLU A 278 9.02 4.00 12.37
C GLU A 278 8.29 3.31 13.53
N ILE A 279 7.38 2.35 13.29
CA ILE A 279 6.75 1.56 14.36
C ILE A 279 7.51 0.26 14.68
N THR A 280 8.49 -0.11 13.84
CA THR A 280 9.16 -1.40 13.90
C THR A 280 10.18 -1.40 15.05
N LYS A 281 9.87 -2.12 16.14
CA LYS A 281 10.71 -2.19 17.35
C LYS A 281 11.82 -3.26 17.31
N HIS A 282 11.83 -4.13 16.29
CA HIS A 282 12.82 -5.21 16.15
C HIS A 282 13.90 -4.82 15.13
N GLY A 283 15.19 -4.89 15.51
CA GLY A 283 16.33 -4.56 14.64
C GLY A 283 16.79 -3.10 14.67
N PHE A 284 15.98 -2.21 15.25
CA PHE A 284 16.25 -0.78 15.40
C PHE A 284 16.24 -0.34 16.87
N SER A 285 16.63 -1.19 17.83
CA SER A 285 16.60 -0.83 19.27
C SER A 285 17.43 0.41 19.62
N LEU A 286 18.38 0.81 18.75
CA LEU A 286 19.15 2.04 18.87
C LEU A 286 18.41 3.29 18.32
N LEU A 287 17.35 3.12 17.54
CA LEU A 287 16.54 4.17 16.91
C LEU A 287 15.09 4.06 17.42
N GLU A 288 14.85 4.54 18.63
CA GLU A 288 13.50 4.62 19.18
C GLU A 288 12.77 5.85 18.58
N PHE A 289 11.91 5.62 17.59
CA PHE A 289 11.13 6.69 16.99
C PHE A 289 9.92 7.01 17.86
N LYS A 290 9.99 8.10 18.64
CA LYS A 290 8.84 8.62 19.43
C LYS A 290 7.57 8.79 18.59
N ARG A 291 7.71 9.07 17.29
CA ARG A 291 6.60 9.18 16.34
C ARG A 291 5.88 7.85 16.10
N GLY A 292 6.60 6.73 16.08
CA GLY A 292 6.03 5.39 15.97
C GLY A 292 5.11 5.04 17.13
N ASP A 293 5.46 5.45 18.36
CA ASP A 293 4.59 5.27 19.53
C ASP A 293 3.30 6.09 19.40
N VAL A 294 3.36 7.30 18.85
CA VAL A 294 2.17 8.10 18.57
C VAL A 294 1.27 7.43 17.53
N ALA A 295 1.85 6.85 16.47
CA ALA A 295 1.10 6.10 15.47
C ALA A 295 0.37 4.90 16.09
N LEU A 296 1.07 4.13 16.95
CA LEU A 296 0.49 3.00 17.67
C LEU A 296 -0.61 3.44 18.63
N GLN A 297 -0.41 4.50 19.41
CA GLN A 297 -1.43 5.05 20.31
C GLN A 297 -2.70 5.46 19.55
N LYS A 298 -2.55 6.16 18.43
CA LYS A 298 -3.70 6.55 17.58
C LYS A 298 -4.43 5.35 17.00
N MET A 299 -3.69 4.31 16.58
CA MET A 299 -4.29 3.04 16.14
C MET A 299 -5.07 2.38 17.29
N PHE A 300 -4.51 2.31 18.49
CA PHE A 300 -5.20 1.74 19.65
C PHE A 300 -6.47 2.50 20.00
N SER A 301 -6.44 3.84 19.99
CA SER A 301 -7.64 4.66 20.17
C SER A 301 -8.70 4.34 19.12
N PHE A 302 -8.32 4.30 17.84
CA PHE A 302 -9.21 3.95 16.74
C PHE A 302 -9.84 2.55 16.91
N VAL A 303 -9.04 1.54 17.25
CA VAL A 303 -9.54 0.17 17.46
C VAL A 303 -10.50 0.12 18.64
N ASN A 304 -10.15 0.78 19.76
CA ASN A 304 -11.01 0.82 20.94
C ASN A 304 -12.34 1.50 20.67
N GLU A 305 -12.34 2.63 19.95
CA GLU A 305 -13.57 3.34 19.55
C GLU A 305 -14.42 2.48 18.61
N THR A 306 -13.80 1.88 17.60
CA THR A 306 -14.48 1.01 16.63
C THR A 306 -15.11 -0.21 17.29
N LEU A 307 -14.41 -0.83 18.25
CA LEU A 307 -14.90 -2.02 18.93
C LEU A 307 -15.85 -1.74 20.11
N ARG A 308 -15.95 -0.50 20.60
CA ARG A 308 -16.94 -0.08 21.61
C ARG A 308 -18.30 0.25 20.98
N ALA A 309 -18.31 0.59 19.69
CA ALA A 309 -19.53 0.88 18.94
C ALA A 309 -20.31 -0.38 18.49
N LEU A 310 -19.83 -1.58 18.84
CA LEU A 310 -20.40 -2.89 18.52
C LEU A 310 -21.13 -3.47 19.74
#